data_AF-A0A430ATH3-F1
#
_entry.id   AF-A0A430ATH3-F1
#
_cell.length_a   1.000
_cell.length_b   1.000
_cell.length_c   1.000
_cell.angle_alpha   90.00
_cell.angle_beta   90.00
_cell.angle_gamma   90.00
#
_symmetry.space_group_name_H-M   'P 1'
#
loop_
_entity.id
_entity.type
_entity.pdbx_description
1 polymer ?
#
loop_
_entity_poly.entity_id
_entity_poly.type
_entity_poly.pdbx_seq_one_letter_code
_entity_poly.pdbx_strand_id
1 'polypeptide(L)'
;MKEAKIIRAVDLINGGCNACPTVKSEVFILELNDLNRPLENLDVASLIMTVALANGYKQHQEYDMAEDYDVYKNGTNEVSVIPEYDQLVFKKGFSQQKVANNYQEPAELFKVVNNLLTQYFDLEGLDFKIENQD
;
A
#
# COMPACT_ATOMS: atom_id res chain seq x y z
N MET A 1 -1.07 -9.66 16.74
CA MET A 1 -0.83 -9.58 15.29
C MET A 1 -2.04 -10.14 14.58
N LYS A 2 -2.77 -9.29 13.86
CA LYS A 2 -3.97 -9.68 13.11
C LYS A 2 -3.57 -10.26 11.76
N GLU A 3 -4.38 -11.15 11.22
CA GLU A 3 -4.18 -11.66 9.86
C GLU A 3 -4.69 -10.64 8.84
N ALA A 4 -3.98 -10.53 7.72
CA ALA A 4 -4.37 -9.76 6.55
C ALA A 4 -4.17 -10.61 5.30
N LYS A 5 -5.25 -10.92 4.60
CA LYS A 5 -5.22 -11.83 3.46
C LYS A 5 -5.21 -11.04 2.16
N ILE A 6 -4.29 -11.39 1.26
CA ILE A 6 -4.14 -10.78 -0.06
C ILE A 6 -4.56 -11.83 -1.08
N ILE A 7 -5.75 -11.64 -1.66
CA ILE A 7 -6.23 -12.46 -2.75
C ILE A 7 -5.59 -11.93 -4.04
N ARG A 8 -4.85 -12.80 -4.74
CA ARG A 8 -4.27 -12.52 -6.05
C ARG A 8 -5.08 -13.25 -7.11
N ALA A 9 -5.64 -12.49 -8.05
CA ALA A 9 -6.36 -13.02 -9.20
C ALA A 9 -5.69 -12.54 -10.50
N VAL A 10 -5.96 -13.25 -11.60
CA VAL A 10 -5.55 -12.83 -12.94
C VAL A 10 -6.80 -12.47 -13.72
N ASP A 11 -6.88 -11.23 -14.18
CA ASP A 11 -7.93 -10.77 -15.08
C ASP A 11 -7.42 -10.63 -16.51
N LEU A 12 -8.30 -10.87 -17.47
CA LEU A 12 -8.03 -10.74 -18.89
C LEU A 12 -8.64 -9.43 -19.39
N ILE A 13 -7.80 -8.42 -19.50
CA ILE A 13 -8.23 -7.11 -19.99
C ILE A 13 -8.21 -7.13 -21.51
N ASN A 14 -9.39 -7.06 -22.11
CA ASN A 14 -9.56 -6.81 -23.54
C ASN A 14 -9.44 -5.30 -23.79
N GLY A 15 -8.53 -4.89 -24.68
CA GLY A 15 -8.42 -3.48 -25.05
C GLY A 15 -9.70 -2.98 -25.74
N GLY A 16 -10.02 -1.70 -25.54
CA GLY A 16 -11.24 -1.07 -26.08
C GLY A 16 -11.29 -0.91 -27.61
N CYS A 17 -10.30 -1.43 -28.34
CA CYS A 17 -10.24 -1.46 -29.80
C CYS A 17 -10.05 -2.91 -30.26
N ASN A 18 -10.70 -3.30 -31.35
CA ASN A 18 -10.67 -4.65 -31.92
C ASN A 18 -9.29 -5.14 -32.39
N ALA A 19 -8.28 -4.26 -32.41
CA ALA A 19 -6.90 -4.59 -32.76
C ALA A 19 -5.98 -4.76 -31.53
N CYS A 20 -6.46 -4.45 -30.32
CA CYS A 20 -5.66 -4.58 -29.11
C CYS A 20 -5.65 -6.04 -28.62
N PRO A 21 -4.47 -6.60 -28.31
CA PRO A 21 -4.41 -7.95 -27.75
C PRO A 21 -5.01 -7.98 -26.34
N THR A 22 -5.59 -9.12 -25.97
CA THR A 22 -5.95 -9.40 -24.57
C THR A 22 -4.67 -9.47 -23.75
N VAL A 23 -4.60 -8.68 -22.68
CA VAL A 23 -3.47 -8.70 -21.75
C VAL A 23 -3.90 -9.32 -20.42
N LYS A 24 -3.02 -10.14 -19.85
CA LYS A 24 -3.18 -10.62 -18.47
C LYS A 24 -2.77 -9.50 -17.52
N SER A 25 -3.62 -9.20 -16.55
CA SER A 25 -3.36 -8.24 -15.49
C SER A 25 -3.57 -8.93 -14.15
N GLU A 26 -2.63 -8.73 -13.23
CA GLU A 26 -2.80 -9.21 -11.86
C GLU A 26 -3.61 -8.20 -11.07
N VAL A 27 -4.59 -8.72 -10.33
CA VAL A 27 -5.47 -7.91 -9.48
C VAL A 27 -5.31 -8.43 -8.06
N PHE A 28 -5.21 -7.51 -7.11
CA PHE A 28 -5.00 -7.82 -5.71
C PHE A 28 -6.15 -7.25 -4.86
N ILE A 29 -6.64 -8.04 -3.91
CA ILE A 29 -7.65 -7.61 -2.93
C ILE A 29 -7.10 -7.89 -1.55
N LEU A 30 -7.05 -6.87 -0.69
CA LEU A 30 -6.75 -7.01 0.73
C LEU A 30 -8.04 -7.23 1.52
N GLU A 31 -8.11 -8.34 2.25
CA GLU A 31 -9.12 -8.61 3.26
C GLU A 31 -8.54 -8.32 4.65
N LEU A 32 -9.12 -7.35 5.36
CA LEU A 32 -8.68 -6.94 6.70
C LEU A 32 -9.88 -6.43 7.54
N ASN A 33 -10.10 -7.01 8.72
CA ASN A 33 -11.21 -6.66 9.63
C ASN A 33 -12.58 -6.65 8.90
N ASP A 34 -12.90 -7.71 8.16
CA ASP A 34 -14.13 -7.85 7.33
C ASP A 34 -14.29 -6.81 6.21
N LEU A 35 -13.26 -6.01 5.93
CA LEU A 35 -13.22 -5.10 4.79
C LEU A 35 -12.41 -5.71 3.65
N ASN A 36 -12.99 -5.70 2.47
CA ASN A 36 -12.32 -6.06 1.23
C ASN A 36 -12.01 -4.80 0.44
N ARG A 37 -10.73 -4.56 0.18
CA ARG A 37 -10.25 -3.37 -0.52
C ARG A 37 -9.35 -3.78 -1.69
N PRO A 38 -9.60 -3.28 -2.90
CA PRO A 38 -8.68 -3.50 -4.01
C PRO A 38 -7.36 -2.80 -3.70
N LEU A 39 -6.25 -3.46 -4.02
CA LEU A 39 -4.93 -2.86 -4.08
C LEU A 39 -4.63 -2.50 -5.53
N GLU A 40 -4.04 -1.35 -5.77
CA GLU A 40 -3.58 -0.96 -7.11
C GLU A 40 -2.44 -1.88 -7.57
N ASN A 41 -1.45 -2.07 -6.70
CA ASN A 41 -0.34 -3.01 -6.90
C ASN A 41 -0.01 -3.75 -5.59
N LEU A 42 0.80 -4.79 -5.67
CA LEU A 42 1.40 -5.41 -4.49
C LEU A 42 2.72 -4.70 -4.13
N ASP A 43 2.60 -3.49 -3.59
CA ASP A 43 3.72 -2.61 -3.24
C ASP A 43 3.52 -1.91 -1.87
N VAL A 44 4.52 -1.16 -1.41
CA VAL A 44 4.48 -0.49 -0.10
C VAL A 44 3.37 0.56 -0.07
N ALA A 45 3.26 1.39 -1.10
CA ALA A 45 2.28 2.47 -1.17
C ALA A 45 0.84 1.94 -1.04
N SER A 46 0.46 0.96 -1.87
CA SER A 46 -0.88 0.40 -1.92
C SER A 46 -1.27 -0.27 -0.61
N LEU A 47 -0.34 -1.03 0.00
CA LEU A 47 -0.57 -1.70 1.28
C LEU A 47 -0.69 -0.71 2.43
N ILE A 48 0.21 0.27 2.53
CA ILE A 48 0.16 1.29 3.58
C ILE A 48 -1.12 2.10 3.49
N MET A 49 -1.45 2.61 2.29
CA MET A 49 -2.67 3.39 2.07
C MET A 49 -3.89 2.59 2.55
N THR A 50 -4.04 1.37 2.05
CA THR A 50 -5.23 0.55 2.34
C THR A 50 -5.33 0.19 3.83
N VAL A 51 -4.23 -0.24 4.44
CA VAL A 51 -4.20 -0.61 5.87
C VAL A 51 -4.43 0.61 6.76
N ALA A 52 -3.80 1.76 6.47
CA ALA A 52 -3.97 2.97 7.24
C ALA A 52 -5.43 3.44 7.23
N LEU A 53 -6.04 3.51 6.03
CA LEU A 53 -7.44 3.90 5.88
C LEU A 53 -8.39 2.93 6.59
N ALA A 54 -8.13 1.61 6.50
CA ALA A 54 -8.92 0.59 7.21
C ALA A 54 -8.84 0.72 8.74
N ASN A 55 -7.77 1.33 9.26
CA ASN A 55 -7.57 1.59 10.69
C ASN A 55 -7.88 3.04 11.08
N GLY A 56 -8.67 3.76 10.27
CA GLY A 56 -9.24 5.06 10.64
C GLY A 56 -8.35 6.27 10.35
N TYR A 57 -7.20 6.09 9.69
CA TYR A 57 -6.50 7.23 9.12
C TYR A 57 -7.32 7.89 8.03
N LYS A 58 -7.22 9.21 7.95
CA LYS A 58 -7.71 9.99 6.82
C LYS A 58 -6.51 10.40 5.98
N GLN A 59 -6.64 10.22 4.68
CA GLN A 59 -5.65 10.67 3.70
C GLN A 59 -6.07 12.02 3.14
N HIS A 60 -5.09 12.91 2.97
CA HIS A 60 -5.21 14.09 2.12
C HIS A 60 -3.93 14.26 1.33
N GLN A 61 -4.03 14.87 0.17
CA GLN A 61 -2.89 15.21 -0.66
C GLN A 61 -2.42 16.62 -0.30
N GLU A 62 -1.13 16.77 -0.08
CA GLU A 62 -0.45 18.06 0.04
C GLU A 62 0.21 18.40 -1.29
N TYR A 63 0.07 19.66 -1.69
CA TYR A 63 0.61 20.18 -2.94
C TYR A 63 1.84 21.02 -2.62
N ASP A 64 3.02 20.53 -3.02
CA ASP A 64 4.29 21.25 -2.86
C ASP A 64 4.83 21.64 -4.24
N MET A 65 5.67 22.67 -4.28
CA MET A 65 6.33 23.10 -5.52
C MET A 65 7.25 22.04 -6.12
N ALA A 66 7.78 21.14 -5.29
CA ALA A 66 8.67 20.07 -5.73
C ALA A 66 7.90 18.84 -6.20
N GLU A 67 7.05 18.30 -5.33
CA GLU A 67 6.28 17.07 -5.61
C GLU A 67 5.06 17.01 -4.69
N ASP A 68 3.92 16.58 -5.24
CA ASP A 68 2.72 16.33 -4.47
C ASP A 68 2.90 15.05 -3.64
N TYR A 69 2.40 15.05 -2.40
CA TYR A 69 2.57 13.90 -1.50
C TYR A 69 1.34 13.64 -0.65
N ASP A 70 1.24 12.40 -0.16
CA ASP A 70 0.13 12.00 0.70
C ASP A 70 0.46 12.27 2.17
N VAL A 71 -0.54 12.71 2.92
CA VAL A 71 -0.48 12.81 4.37
C VAL A 71 -1.62 12.02 4.99
N TYR A 72 -1.25 11.17 5.94
CA TYR A 72 -2.17 10.32 6.68
C TYR A 72 -2.29 10.83 8.11
N LYS A 73 -3.51 11.11 8.56
CA LYS A 73 -3.78 11.62 9.90
C LYS A 73 -4.79 10.79 10.67
N ASN A 74 -4.45 10.48 11.92
CA ASN A 74 -5.35 9.88 12.91
C ASN A 74 -5.11 10.49 14.29
N GLY A 75 -6.06 11.29 14.77
CA GLY A 75 -5.89 12.05 16.01
C GLY A 75 -4.67 12.99 15.95
N THR A 76 -3.69 12.75 16.82
CA THR A 76 -2.43 13.50 16.87
C THR A 76 -1.32 12.89 16.02
N ASN A 77 -1.51 11.67 15.48
CA ASN A 77 -0.51 11.07 14.61
C ASN A 77 -0.70 11.55 13.17
N GLU A 78 0.39 11.99 12.56
CA GLU A 78 0.45 12.51 11.21
C GLU A 78 1.71 11.98 10.53
N VAL A 79 1.53 11.36 9.37
CA VAL A 79 2.59 10.72 8.59
C VAL A 79 2.52 11.22 7.17
N SER A 80 3.59 11.84 6.68
CA SER A 80 3.74 12.18 5.27
C SER A 80 4.42 11.03 4.53
N VAL A 81 3.91 10.71 3.34
CA VAL A 81 4.47 9.71 2.42
C VAL A 81 4.80 10.43 1.12
N ILE A 82 6.08 10.72 0.94
CA ILE A 82 6.59 11.53 -0.16
C ILE A 82 7.15 10.57 -1.22
N PRO A 83 6.59 10.55 -2.44
CA PRO A 83 7.15 9.74 -3.52
C PRO A 83 8.51 10.30 -3.94
N GLU A 84 9.41 9.43 -4.37
CA GLU A 84 10.67 9.81 -5.05
C GLU A 84 10.99 8.72 -6.08
N TYR A 85 10.78 8.94 -7.38
CA TYR A 85 11.05 7.99 -8.49
C TYR A 85 10.74 6.49 -8.25
N ASP A 86 11.57 5.74 -7.52
CA ASP A 86 11.40 4.31 -7.17
C ASP A 86 11.29 4.02 -5.65
N GLN A 87 11.26 5.08 -4.85
CA GLN A 87 11.32 5.07 -3.39
C GLN A 87 10.20 5.91 -2.78
N LEU A 88 9.98 5.69 -1.49
CA LEU A 88 9.06 6.45 -0.67
C LEU A 88 9.81 6.95 0.57
N VAL A 89 9.59 8.22 0.91
CA VAL A 89 10.04 8.81 2.17
C VAL A 89 8.86 8.94 3.11
N PHE A 90 8.92 8.20 4.22
CA PHE A 90 7.98 8.31 5.33
C PHE A 90 8.52 9.31 6.33
N LYS A 91 7.71 10.29 6.72
CA LYS A 91 8.08 11.32 7.69
C LYS A 91 7.02 11.46 8.79
N LYS A 92 7.47 11.47 10.05
CA LYS A 92 6.65 11.71 11.25
C LYS A 92 7.43 12.60 12.21
N GLY A 93 7.05 13.87 12.30
CA GLY A 93 7.80 14.88 13.06
C GLY A 93 9.25 15.02 12.56
N PHE A 94 10.22 14.70 13.42
CA PHE A 94 11.65 14.72 13.09
C PHE A 94 12.20 13.37 12.59
N SER A 95 11.41 12.30 12.68
CA SER A 95 11.78 10.99 12.16
C SER A 95 11.47 10.89 10.67
N GLN A 96 12.40 10.34 9.91
CA GLN A 96 12.17 9.99 8.52
C GLN A 96 12.83 8.67 8.16
N GLN A 97 12.25 7.96 7.21
CA GLN A 97 12.82 6.73 6.65
C GLN A 97 12.51 6.66 5.17
N LYS A 98 13.53 6.28 4.40
CA LYS A 98 13.42 6.01 2.97
C LYS A 98 13.37 4.50 2.74
N VAL A 99 12.44 4.06 1.89
CA VAL A 99 12.27 2.66 1.48
C VAL A 99 12.05 2.56 -0.03
N ALA A 100 12.33 1.41 -0.62
CA ALA A 100 11.86 1.13 -1.98
C ALA A 100 10.34 0.97 -1.97
N ASN A 101 9.66 1.32 -3.08
CA ASN A 101 8.22 1.02 -3.17
C ASN A 101 7.98 -0.47 -3.50
N ASN A 102 8.84 -1.05 -4.35
CA ASN A 102 8.67 -2.40 -4.88
C ASN A 102 9.74 -3.37 -4.33
N TYR A 103 9.33 -4.62 -4.10
CA TYR A 103 10.20 -5.71 -3.65
C TYR A 103 9.92 -6.97 -4.46
N GLN A 104 10.95 -7.75 -4.76
CA GLN A 104 10.79 -9.01 -5.53
C GLN A 104 10.13 -10.10 -4.67
N GLU A 105 10.54 -10.20 -3.41
CA GLU A 105 10.05 -11.19 -2.47
C GLU A 105 8.93 -10.60 -1.59
N PRO A 106 7.71 -11.16 -1.61
CA PRO A 106 6.61 -10.65 -0.78
C PRO A 106 6.93 -10.63 0.71
N ALA A 107 7.73 -11.58 1.19
CA ALA A 107 8.16 -11.62 2.58
C ALA A 107 8.97 -10.36 3.00
N GLU A 108 9.79 -9.83 2.09
CA GLU A 108 10.54 -8.60 2.33
C GLU A 108 9.61 -7.38 2.32
N LEU A 109 8.70 -7.31 1.36
CA LEU A 109 7.65 -6.29 1.30
C LEU A 109 6.88 -6.23 2.62
N PHE A 110 6.36 -7.36 3.09
CA PHE A 110 5.55 -7.44 4.30
C PHE A 110 6.32 -7.03 5.55
N LYS A 111 7.60 -7.39 5.62
CA LYS A 111 8.48 -6.96 6.72
C LYS A 111 8.64 -5.43 6.74
N VAL A 112 8.85 -4.82 5.57
CA VAL A 112 8.98 -3.36 5.44
C VAL A 112 7.67 -2.67 5.79
N VAL A 113 6.55 -3.14 5.25
CA VAL A 113 5.22 -2.60 5.56
C VAL A 113 4.93 -2.69 7.06
N ASN A 114 5.17 -3.83 7.71
CA ASN A 114 4.98 -3.98 9.15
C ASN A 114 5.86 -3.04 9.99
N ASN A 115 7.11 -2.83 9.56
CA ASN A 115 7.98 -1.86 10.21
C ASN A 115 7.39 -0.44 10.11
N LEU A 116 6.95 -0.02 8.92
CA LEU A 116 6.35 1.30 8.72
C LEU A 116 5.05 1.48 9.51
N LEU A 117 4.18 0.46 9.52
CA LEU A 117 2.93 0.46 10.30
C LEU A 117 3.20 0.70 11.79
N THR A 118 4.18 -0.01 12.36
CA THR A 118 4.53 0.10 13.77
C THR A 118 5.26 1.39 14.13
N GLN A 119 6.20 1.84 13.29
CA GLN A 119 7.05 3.00 13.61
C GLN A 119 6.37 4.34 13.30
N TYR A 120 5.58 4.41 12.23
CA TYR A 120 5.01 5.65 11.73
C TYR A 120 3.51 5.73 12.01
N PHE A 121 2.76 4.66 11.78
CA PHE A 121 1.29 4.69 11.87
C PHE A 121 0.75 4.30 13.26
N ASP A 122 1.59 4.02 14.25
CA ASP A 122 1.16 3.56 15.58
C ASP A 122 0.16 2.36 15.50
N LEU A 123 0.32 1.53 14.45
CA LEU A 123 -0.50 0.35 14.19
C LEU A 123 0.31 -0.90 14.54
N GLU A 124 -0.37 -1.94 15.03
CA GLU A 124 0.25 -3.26 15.16
C GLU A 124 0.63 -3.81 13.78
N GLY A 125 1.70 -4.61 13.73
CA GLY A 125 2.00 -5.42 12.56
C GLY A 125 0.87 -6.40 12.22
N LEU A 126 0.88 -6.85 10.97
CA LEU A 126 -0.06 -7.80 10.39
C LEU A 126 0.67 -9.07 9.93
N ASP A 127 0.00 -10.21 10.04
CA ASP A 127 0.44 -11.45 9.40
C ASP A 127 -0.16 -11.51 8.00
N PHE A 128 0.61 -11.09 7.00
CA PHE A 128 0.18 -11.08 5.61
C PHE A 128 0.23 -12.48 5.01
N LYS A 129 -0.86 -12.92 4.39
CA LYS A 129 -0.96 -14.19 3.64
C LYS A 129 -1.40 -13.92 2.22
N ILE A 130 -0.70 -14.47 1.23
CA ILE A 130 -1.15 -14.43 -0.16
C ILE A 130 -1.91 -15.72 -0.46
N GLU A 131 -3.08 -15.58 -1.05
CA GLU A 131 -3.84 -16.67 -1.65
C GLU A 131 -4.06 -16.40 -3.13
N ASN A 132 -3.73 -17.38 -3.97
CA ASN A 132 -4.02 -17.28 -5.40
C ASN A 132 -5.47 -17.75 -5.62
N GLN A 133 -6.25 -16.94 -6.31
CA GLN A 133 -7.57 -17.31 -6.79
C GLN A 133 -7.41 -17.84 -8.22
N ASP A 134 -7.65 -19.15 -8.37
CA ASP A 134 -7.63 -19.85 -9.66
C ASP A 134 -8.81 -19.47 -10.57
#